data_AF-A0A180H2B2-F1
#
_entry.id   AF-A0A180H2B2-F1
#
_cell.length_a   1.000
_cell.length_b   1.000
_cell.length_c   1.000
_cell.angle_alpha   90.00
_cell.angle_beta   90.00
_cell.angle_gamma   90.00
#
_symmetry.space_group_name_H-M   'P 1'
#
loop_
_entity.id
_entity.type
_entity.pdbx_description
1 polymer ?
#
loop_
_entity_poly.entity_id
_entity_poly.type
_entity_poly.pdbx_seq_one_letter_code
_entity_poly.pdbx_strand_id
1 'polypeptide(L)'
;MDRLAIIRNFINTQNNIISNTIDSTQHIAVVLQGGGAASQEILRQERKRRQKKPPKQGGSRKGRAPNIRQDFEAGYQLLYKDYFSKSPRYPDYKFRRRFRMHRSLFLKIVNDIEQHNVYFTHRANALGNFGLRGIQKITAAL
;
A
#
# COMPACT_ATOMS: atom_id res chain seq x y z
N MET A 1 51.03 -31.36 26.77
CA MET A 1 50.16 -30.20 26.45
C MET A 1 50.09 -29.34 27.70
N ASP A 2 50.62 -28.11 27.62
CA ASP A 2 50.86 -27.27 28.80
C ASP A 2 49.60 -26.47 29.17
N ARG A 3 49.02 -26.72 30.34
CA ARG A 3 47.72 -26.13 30.76
C ARG A 3 47.79 -24.60 30.84
N LEU A 4 48.95 -24.04 31.16
CA LEU A 4 49.15 -22.60 31.25
C LEU A 4 49.07 -21.92 29.87
N ALA A 5 49.51 -22.59 28.81
CA ALA A 5 49.43 -22.07 27.44
C ALA A 5 47.97 -21.99 26.97
N ILE A 6 47.14 -22.97 27.33
CA ILE A 6 45.70 -22.98 27.01
C ILE A 6 44.99 -21.82 27.72
N ILE A 7 45.29 -21.61 29.01
CA ILE A 7 44.69 -20.51 29.79
C ILE A 7 45.10 -19.15 29.22
N ARG A 8 46.38 -18.96 28.87
CA ARG A 8 46.83 -17.70 28.24
C ARG A 8 46.17 -17.46 26.88
N ASN A 9 46.07 -18.49 26.04
CA ASN A 9 45.40 -18.37 24.74
C ASN A 9 43.93 -18.02 24.90
N PHE A 10 43.25 -18.62 25.88
CA PHE A 10 41.86 -18.29 26.19
C PHE A 10 41.71 -16.83 26.62
N ILE A 11 42.51 -16.37 27.59
CA ILE A 11 42.47 -14.99 28.08
C ILE A 11 42.77 -13.99 26.96
N ASN A 12 43.79 -14.26 26.14
CA ASN A 12 44.15 -13.40 25.00
C ASN A 12 43.04 -13.32 23.94
N THR A 13 42.33 -14.43 23.71
CA THR A 13 41.21 -14.49 22.77
C THR A 13 40.03 -13.66 23.29
N GLN A 14 39.70 -13.78 24.59
CA GLN A 14 38.64 -12.98 25.19
C GLN A 14 38.98 -11.49 25.22
N ASN A 15 40.24 -11.12 25.50
CA ASN A 15 40.67 -9.72 25.48
C ASN A 15 40.57 -9.10 24.08
N ASN A 16 40.95 -9.83 23.02
CA ASN A 16 40.80 -9.37 21.64
C ASN A 16 39.33 -9.23 21.20
N ILE A 17 38.44 -10.09 21.69
CA ILE A 17 37.00 -9.98 21.40
C ILE A 17 36.45 -8.69 22.04
N ILE A 18 36.83 -8.39 23.28
CA ILE A 18 36.36 -7.21 24.01
C ILE A 18 36.86 -5.92 23.37
N SER A 19 38.15 -5.83 22.99
CA SER A 19 38.70 -4.63 22.34
C SER A 19 38.02 -4.33 21.00
N ASN A 20 37.83 -5.34 20.16
CA ASN A 20 37.16 -5.19 18.86
C ASN A 20 35.68 -4.83 18.99
N THR A 21 35.02 -5.29 20.06
CA THR A 21 33.62 -4.96 20.36
C THR A 21 33.49 -3.50 20.79
N ILE A 22 34.44 -2.97 21.56
CA ILE A 22 34.46 -1.56 22.01
C ILE A 22 34.72 -0.62 20.82
N ASP A 23 35.66 -0.94 19.92
CA ASP A 23 35.95 -0.13 18.73
C ASP A 23 34.78 -0.12 17.72
N SER A 24 34.09 -1.25 17.57
CA SER A 24 32.87 -1.34 16.74
C SER A 24 31.71 -0.56 17.36
N THR A 25 31.60 -0.53 18.69
CA THR A 25 30.57 0.24 19.41
C THR A 25 30.82 1.74 19.29
N GLN A 26 32.08 2.18 19.33
CA GLN A 26 32.47 3.57 19.07
C GLN A 26 32.14 3.97 17.62
N HIS A 27 32.37 3.08 16.64
CA HIS A 27 32.04 3.32 15.23
C HIS A 27 30.52 3.40 14.98
N ILE A 28 29.73 2.53 15.62
CA ILE A 28 28.25 2.58 15.58
C ILE A 28 27.74 3.86 16.25
N ALA A 29 28.33 4.28 17.37
CA ALA A 29 27.96 5.50 18.07
C ALA A 29 28.28 6.78 17.25
N VAL A 30 29.45 6.84 16.60
CA VAL A 30 29.84 7.97 15.72
C VAL A 30 28.95 8.04 14.47
N VAL A 31 28.58 6.90 13.88
CA VAL A 31 27.63 6.83 12.75
C VAL A 31 26.19 7.21 13.18
N LEU A 32 25.78 6.85 14.40
CA LEU A 32 24.51 7.32 14.99
C LEU A 32 24.52 8.82 15.31
N GLN A 33 25.67 9.37 15.72
CA GLN A 33 25.82 10.78 16.10
C GLN A 33 25.91 11.71 14.88
N GLY A 34 26.51 11.27 13.77
CA GLY A 34 26.67 12.08 12.55
C GLY A 34 25.37 12.34 11.76
N GLY A 35 24.35 11.47 11.91
CA GLY A 35 23.03 11.62 11.28
C GLY A 35 21.93 12.20 12.19
N GLY A 36 22.30 12.59 13.42
CA GLY A 36 21.36 12.85 14.51
C GLY A 36 20.31 13.92 14.19
N ALA A 37 20.67 15.01 13.52
CA ALA A 37 19.72 16.10 13.22
C ALA A 37 18.64 15.67 12.21
N ALA A 38 19.01 14.97 11.14
CA ALA A 38 18.07 14.50 10.13
C ALA A 38 17.19 13.38 10.68
N SER A 39 17.77 12.41 11.41
CA SER A 39 17.01 11.33 12.04
C SER A 39 16.06 11.84 13.12
N GLN A 40 16.49 12.81 13.94
CA GLN A 40 15.63 13.44 14.95
C GLN A 40 14.49 14.24 14.30
N GLU A 41 14.76 14.95 13.20
CA GLU A 41 13.73 15.71 12.49
C GLU A 41 12.73 14.78 11.78
N ILE A 42 13.19 13.66 11.20
CA ILE A 42 12.31 12.61 10.65
C ILE A 42 11.41 12.03 11.75
N LEU A 43 11.97 11.66 12.91
CA LEU A 43 11.20 11.15 14.05
C LEU A 43 10.20 12.19 14.60
N ARG A 44 10.59 13.47 14.61
CA ARG A 44 9.74 14.58 15.04
C ARG A 44 8.59 14.82 14.05
N GLN A 45 8.86 14.75 12.75
CA GLN A 45 7.85 14.85 11.70
C GLN A 45 6.90 13.65 11.74
N GLU A 46 7.41 12.42 11.94
CA GLU A 46 6.56 11.24 12.14
C GLU A 46 5.66 11.38 13.36
N ARG A 47 6.19 11.84 14.50
CA ARG A 47 5.39 12.11 15.70
C ARG A 47 4.29 13.14 15.43
N LYS A 48 4.60 14.23 14.73
CA LYS A 48 3.60 15.24 14.32
C LYS A 48 2.54 14.65 13.37
N ARG A 49 2.93 13.78 12.42
CA ARG A 49 1.98 13.08 11.52
C ARG A 49 1.08 12.12 12.28
N ARG A 50 1.62 11.35 13.24
CA ARG A 50 0.87 10.42 14.10
C ARG A 50 -0.07 11.13 15.07
N GLN A 51 0.32 12.30 15.58
CA GLN A 51 -0.52 13.12 16.48
C GLN A 51 -1.57 13.98 15.75
N LYS A 52 -1.50 14.08 14.42
CA LYS A 52 -2.48 14.84 13.64
C LYS A 52 -3.81 14.09 13.68
N LYS A 53 -4.79 14.66 14.39
CA LYS A 53 -6.16 14.14 14.39
C LYS A 53 -6.66 14.08 12.93
N PRO A 54 -7.36 13.00 12.53
CA PRO A 54 -7.92 12.93 11.19
C PRO A 54 -8.83 14.15 10.97
N PRO A 55 -8.83 14.74 9.76
CA PRO A 55 -9.75 15.84 9.46
C PRO A 55 -11.18 15.38 9.76
N LYS A 56 -11.95 16.20 10.49
CA LYS A 56 -13.39 15.94 10.68
C LYS A 56 -14.05 15.96 9.31
N GLN A 57 -14.36 14.79 8.76
CA GLN A 57 -15.17 14.66 7.57
C GLN A 57 -16.59 15.13 7.92
N GLY A 58 -17.00 16.25 7.35
CA GLY A 58 -18.37 16.76 7.50
C GLY A 58 -19.35 15.82 6.80
N GLY A 59 -20.39 15.40 7.51
CA GLY A 59 -21.49 14.62 6.93
C GLY A 59 -22.42 15.45 6.05
N SER A 60 -23.52 14.83 5.62
CA SER A 60 -24.59 15.53 4.92
C SER A 60 -25.11 16.70 5.78
N ARG A 61 -25.22 17.89 5.20
CA ARG A 61 -25.76 19.07 5.87
C ARG A 61 -27.28 19.06 5.79
N LYS A 62 -27.96 19.46 6.87
CA LYS A 62 -29.42 19.66 6.89
C LYS A 62 -29.83 20.56 5.72
N GLY A 63 -30.83 20.15 4.94
CA GLY A 63 -31.32 20.87 3.75
C GLY A 63 -30.78 20.38 2.40
N ARG A 64 -29.86 19.41 2.36
CA ARG A 64 -29.49 18.73 1.11
C ARG A 64 -30.54 17.69 0.72
N ALA A 65 -30.83 17.61 -0.58
CA ALA A 65 -31.66 16.54 -1.14
C ALA A 65 -31.06 15.16 -0.84
N PRO A 66 -31.89 14.11 -0.67
CA PRO A 66 -31.41 12.76 -0.45
C PRO A 66 -30.60 12.27 -1.66
N ASN A 67 -29.66 11.35 -1.40
CA ASN A 67 -28.93 10.68 -2.48
C ASN A 67 -29.90 9.87 -3.36
N ILE A 68 -29.78 10.05 -4.67
CA ILE A 68 -30.52 9.26 -5.66
C ILE A 68 -29.98 7.83 -5.63
N ARG A 69 -30.88 6.85 -5.57
CA ARG A 69 -30.52 5.44 -5.70
C ARG A 69 -30.18 5.13 -7.16
N GLN A 70 -28.92 4.80 -7.41
CA GLN A 70 -28.45 4.33 -8.71
C GLN A 70 -28.30 2.81 -8.68
N ASP A 71 -28.73 2.14 -9.74
CA ASP A 71 -28.54 0.71 -9.91
C ASP A 71 -27.13 0.42 -10.46
N PHE A 72 -26.17 0.35 -9.54
CA PHE A 72 -24.77 0.07 -9.87
C PHE A 72 -24.58 -1.33 -10.46
N GLU A 73 -25.41 -2.29 -10.07
CA GLU A 73 -25.31 -3.67 -10.54
C GLU A 73 -25.80 -3.76 -12.00
N ALA A 74 -26.94 -3.15 -12.34
CA ALA A 74 -27.38 -3.09 -13.74
C ALA A 74 -26.34 -2.40 -14.65
N GLY A 75 -25.74 -1.30 -14.18
CA GLY A 75 -24.65 -0.64 -14.89
C GLY A 75 -23.43 -1.56 -15.10
N TYR A 76 -23.09 -2.38 -14.10
CA TYR A 76 -22.01 -3.36 -14.20
C TYR A 76 -22.34 -4.45 -15.22
N GLN A 77 -23.53 -5.03 -15.14
CA GLN A 77 -23.96 -6.10 -16.04
C GLN A 77 -23.94 -5.66 -17.50
N LEU A 78 -24.38 -4.42 -17.78
CA LEU A 78 -24.32 -3.85 -19.12
C LEU A 78 -22.87 -3.68 -19.60
N LEU A 79 -22.01 -3.08 -18.77
CA LEU A 79 -20.59 -2.89 -19.09
C LEU A 79 -19.88 -4.23 -19.35
N TYR A 80 -20.15 -5.23 -18.50
CA TYR A 80 -19.59 -6.56 -18.61
C TYR A 80 -20.06 -7.26 -19.89
N LYS A 81 -21.36 -7.21 -20.19
CA LYS A 81 -21.92 -7.76 -21.43
C LYS A 81 -21.29 -7.11 -22.67
N ASP A 82 -21.12 -5.80 -22.64
CA ASP A 82 -20.60 -5.03 -23.77
C ASP A 82 -19.14 -5.34 -24.08
N TYR A 83 -18.32 -5.46 -23.04
CA TYR A 83 -16.87 -5.51 -23.22
C TYR A 83 -16.18 -6.74 -22.65
N PHE A 84 -16.64 -7.39 -21.59
CA PHE A 84 -15.84 -8.38 -20.87
C PHE A 84 -16.42 -9.80 -20.90
N SER A 85 -17.65 -9.96 -21.39
CA SER A 85 -18.28 -11.28 -21.53
C SER A 85 -17.55 -12.15 -22.57
N LYS A 86 -17.81 -13.47 -22.54
CA LYS A 86 -17.24 -14.45 -23.48
C LYS A 86 -17.55 -14.11 -24.94
N SER A 87 -18.74 -13.57 -25.19
CA SER A 87 -19.21 -13.09 -26.49
C SER A 87 -19.60 -11.62 -26.37
N PRO A 88 -18.61 -10.70 -26.33
CA PRO A 88 -18.87 -9.29 -26.05
C PRO A 88 -19.62 -8.64 -27.20
N ARG A 89 -20.52 -7.69 -26.89
CA ARG A 89 -21.22 -6.91 -27.92
C ARG A 89 -20.26 -6.14 -28.82
N TYR A 90 -19.16 -5.64 -28.25
CA TYR A 90 -18.14 -4.93 -29.01
C TYR A 90 -16.91 -5.81 -29.26
N PRO A 91 -16.39 -5.86 -30.50
CA PRO A 91 -15.17 -6.60 -30.83
C PRO A 91 -13.91 -5.90 -30.30
N ASP A 92 -12.79 -6.62 -30.28
CA ASP A 92 -11.50 -6.20 -29.71
C ASP A 92 -11.00 -4.85 -30.23
N TYR A 93 -11.16 -4.55 -31.51
CA TYR A 93 -10.71 -3.27 -32.08
C TYR A 93 -11.49 -2.07 -31.51
N LYS A 94 -12.78 -2.25 -31.19
CA LYS A 94 -13.59 -1.22 -30.52
C LYS A 94 -13.17 -1.06 -29.06
N PHE A 95 -12.88 -2.17 -28.38
CA PHE A 95 -12.34 -2.13 -27.02
C PHE A 95 -11.03 -1.35 -26.98
N ARG A 96 -10.07 -1.69 -27.85
CA ARG A 96 -8.79 -0.99 -27.98
C ARG A 96 -8.95 0.48 -28.32
N ARG A 97 -9.90 0.84 -29.20
CA ARG A 97 -10.18 2.25 -29.50
C ARG A 97 -10.69 3.02 -28.29
N ARG A 98 -11.51 2.38 -27.44
CA ARG A 98 -12.08 3.01 -26.24
C ARG A 98 -11.08 3.12 -25.10
N PHE A 99 -10.44 2.02 -24.72
CA PHE A 99 -9.58 1.95 -23.54
C PHE A 99 -8.09 2.09 -23.85
N ARG A 100 -7.74 2.21 -25.14
CA ARG A 100 -6.36 2.37 -25.64
C ARG A 100 -5.41 1.21 -25.26
N MET A 101 -5.95 0.05 -24.91
CA MET A 101 -5.20 -1.16 -24.51
C MET A 101 -5.98 -2.45 -24.83
N HIS A 102 -5.32 -3.60 -24.69
CA HIS A 102 -5.97 -4.92 -24.81
C HIS A 102 -6.80 -5.26 -23.57
N ARG A 103 -7.85 -6.09 -23.75
CA ARG A 103 -8.72 -6.58 -22.66
C ARG A 103 -7.96 -7.30 -21.57
N SER A 104 -7.04 -8.18 -21.95
CA SER A 104 -6.22 -8.95 -21.01
C SER A 104 -5.41 -8.04 -20.10
N LEU A 105 -4.80 -6.99 -20.65
CA LEU A 105 -4.07 -5.99 -19.86
C LEU A 105 -5.01 -5.22 -18.94
N PHE A 106 -6.18 -4.80 -19.42
CA PHE A 106 -7.18 -4.13 -18.58
C PHE A 106 -7.58 -5.01 -17.38
N LEU A 107 -7.91 -6.29 -17.62
CA LEU A 107 -8.30 -7.21 -16.56
C LEU A 107 -7.17 -7.47 -15.57
N LYS A 108 -5.91 -7.51 -16.04
CA LYS A 108 -4.73 -7.59 -15.17
C LYS A 108 -4.62 -6.38 -14.26
N ILE A 109 -4.77 -5.17 -14.81
CA ILE A 109 -4.77 -3.92 -14.04
C ILE A 109 -5.88 -3.92 -12.99
N VAL A 110 -7.09 -4.36 -13.35
CA VAL A 110 -8.21 -4.48 -12.40
C VAL A 110 -7.83 -5.41 -11.26
N ASN A 111 -7.36 -6.62 -11.56
CA ASN A 111 -6.97 -7.59 -10.55
C ASN A 111 -5.87 -7.04 -9.63
N ASP A 112 -4.82 -6.46 -10.21
CA ASP A 112 -3.69 -5.93 -9.45
C ASP A 112 -4.16 -4.78 -8.53
N ILE A 113 -4.98 -3.86 -9.03
CA ILE A 113 -5.50 -2.74 -8.23
C ILE A 113 -6.45 -3.24 -7.12
N GLU A 114 -7.34 -4.19 -7.41
CA GLU A 114 -8.26 -4.75 -6.42
C GLU A 114 -7.51 -5.48 -5.29
N GLN A 115 -6.38 -6.13 -5.59
CA GLN A 115 -5.52 -6.78 -4.59
C GLN A 115 -4.80 -5.78 -3.69
N HIS A 116 -4.35 -4.64 -4.24
CA HIS A 116 -3.55 -3.67 -3.48
C HIS A 116 -4.38 -2.61 -2.77
N ASN A 117 -5.61 -2.34 -3.22
CA ASN A 117 -6.42 -1.25 -2.70
C ASN A 117 -7.89 -1.64 -2.48
N VAL A 118 -8.27 -1.71 -1.20
CA VAL A 118 -9.63 -2.01 -0.73
C VAL A 118 -10.68 -1.07 -1.30
N TYR A 119 -10.33 0.16 -1.69
CA TYR A 119 -11.28 1.07 -2.35
C TYR A 119 -11.84 0.49 -3.65
N PHE A 120 -11.06 -0.29 -4.41
CA PHE A 120 -11.48 -0.82 -5.71
C PHE A 120 -12.27 -2.13 -5.60
N THR A 121 -12.13 -2.86 -4.49
CA THR A 121 -12.92 -4.08 -4.23
C THR A 121 -14.42 -3.82 -4.20
N HIS A 122 -15.21 -4.82 -4.59
CA HIS A 122 -16.66 -4.80 -4.49
C HIS A 122 -17.09 -5.08 -3.05
N ARG A 123 -17.51 -4.04 -2.33
CA ARG A 123 -17.86 -4.13 -0.92
C ARG A 123 -19.19 -3.45 -0.60
N ALA A 124 -19.86 -3.95 0.43
CA ALA A 124 -20.99 -3.29 1.03
C ALA A 124 -20.54 -2.04 1.81
N ASN A 125 -21.36 -0.99 1.78
CA ASN A 125 -21.19 0.17 2.65
C ASN A 125 -21.71 -0.13 4.08
N ALA A 126 -21.61 0.84 4.99
CA ALA A 126 -22.08 0.69 6.38
C ALA A 126 -23.58 0.36 6.50
N LEU A 127 -24.36 0.57 5.44
CA LEU A 127 -25.79 0.26 5.36
C LEU A 127 -26.05 -1.08 4.65
N GLY A 128 -25.02 -1.87 4.34
CA GLY A 128 -25.15 -3.15 3.64
C GLY A 128 -25.31 -3.05 2.12
N ASN A 129 -25.34 -1.84 1.55
CA ASN A 129 -25.54 -1.67 0.11
C ASN A 129 -24.22 -1.79 -0.65
N PHE A 130 -24.21 -2.59 -1.70
CA PHE A 130 -23.07 -2.70 -2.61
C PHE A 130 -22.93 -1.47 -3.51
N GLY A 131 -21.70 -1.00 -3.68
CA GLY A 131 -21.37 0.11 -4.57
C GLY A 131 -20.78 -0.36 -5.90
N LEU A 132 -20.15 0.58 -6.62
CA LEU A 132 -19.42 0.29 -7.86
C LEU A 132 -18.32 -0.76 -7.65
N ARG A 133 -18.14 -1.64 -8.64
CA ARG A 133 -17.06 -2.63 -8.73
C ARG A 133 -15.76 -2.01 -9.27
N GLY A 134 -14.61 -2.67 -9.07
CA GLY A 134 -13.32 -2.17 -9.51
C GLY A 134 -13.27 -1.90 -11.01
N ILE A 135 -13.82 -2.81 -11.83
CA ILE A 135 -13.97 -2.61 -13.29
C ILE A 135 -14.68 -1.29 -13.60
N GLN A 136 -15.81 -0.98 -12.96
CA GLN A 136 -16.55 0.27 -13.24
C GLN A 136 -15.76 1.51 -12.82
N LYS A 137 -15.09 1.46 -11.66
CA LYS A 137 -14.25 2.56 -11.16
C LYS A 137 -13.07 2.84 -12.10
N ILE A 138 -12.41 1.80 -12.58
CA ILE A 138 -11.27 1.89 -13.49
C ILE A 138 -11.73 2.35 -14.87
N THR A 139 -12.83 1.81 -15.39
CA THR A 139 -13.45 2.27 -16.64
C THR A 139 -13.80 3.77 -16.60
N ALA A 140 -14.25 4.29 -15.47
CA ALA A 140 -14.57 5.71 -15.33
C ALA A 140 -13.33 6.63 -15.28
N ALA A 141 -12.14 6.08 -14.99
CA ALA A 141 -10.90 6.84 -14.87
C ALA A 141 -10.04 6.83 -16.15
N LEU A 142 -10.39 5.99 -17.13
CA LEU A 142 -9.69 5.81 -18.41
C LEU A 142 -10.42 6.52 -19.55
#